data_AF-A0AAV4UBP1-F1
#
_entry.id   AF-A0AAV4UBP1-F1
#
_cell.length_a   1.000
_cell.length_b   1.000
_cell.length_c   1.000
_cell.angle_alpha   90.00
_cell.angle_beta   90.00
_cell.angle_gamma   90.00
#
_symmetry.space_group_name_H-M   'P 1'
#
loop_
_entity.id
_entity.type
_entity.pdbx_description
1 polymer ?
#
loop_
_entity_poly.entity_id
_entity_poly.type
_entity_poly.pdbx_seq_one_letter_code
_entity_poly.pdbx_strand_id
1 'polypeptide(L)'
;MGEVCGSDGRTYKHMCRLLKRQCRKNKQLSIEYFGKCQKSCDKVHCAGRKTCLLDQVLRPHCVRCQGYCPRGSVGENVCGADNVTYSSSCHIRQAACIKGKAVPLAYRGKCKR
;
A
#
# COMPACT_ATOMS: atom_id res chain seq x y z
N MET A 1 13.17 -22.83 7.33
CA MET A 1 12.95 -21.47 7.88
C MET A 1 13.38 -20.45 6.85
N GLY A 2 12.43 -19.81 6.17
CA GLY A 2 12.70 -18.83 5.12
C GLY A 2 12.82 -17.40 5.66
N GLU A 3 13.30 -16.50 4.80
CA GLU A 3 13.40 -15.06 5.09
C GLU A 3 12.01 -14.40 5.15
N VAL A 4 11.92 -13.28 5.85
CA VAL A 4 10.68 -12.47 5.92
C VAL A 4 11.01 -10.98 5.81
N CYS A 5 10.13 -10.22 5.15
CA CYS A 5 10.17 -8.76 5.16
C CYS A 5 9.30 -8.26 6.30
N GLY A 6 9.88 -7.49 7.23
CA GLY A 6 9.13 -6.88 8.32
C GLY A 6 8.42 -5.59 7.89
N SER A 7 7.40 -5.19 8.64
CA SER A 7 6.68 -3.92 8.47
C SER A 7 7.59 -2.68 8.67
N ASP A 8 8.79 -2.86 9.23
CA ASP A 8 9.83 -1.83 9.28
C ASP A 8 10.70 -1.72 8.01
N GLY A 9 10.36 -2.48 6.95
CA GLY A 9 11.08 -2.51 5.69
C GLY A 9 12.43 -3.23 5.75
N ARG A 10 12.68 -4.02 6.80
CA ARG A 10 13.93 -4.79 6.93
C ARG A 10 13.70 -6.27 6.65
N THR A 11 14.68 -6.88 5.99
CA THR A 11 14.70 -8.33 5.80
C THR A 11 15.25 -9.00 7.05
N TYR A 12 14.57 -10.04 7.51
CA TYR A 12 15.01 -10.89 8.60
C TYR A 12 15.31 -12.29 8.06
N LYS A 13 16.42 -12.88 8.51
CA LYS A 13 16.85 -14.24 8.13
C LYS A 13 15.75 -15.29 8.34
N HIS A 14 14.89 -15.06 9.33
CA HIS A 14 13.69 -15.87 9.61
C HIS A 14 12.79 -15.17 10.63
N MET A 15 11.54 -15.63 10.73
CA MET A 15 10.51 -15.10 11.64
C MET A 15 10.98 -14.97 13.10
N CYS A 16 11.72 -15.95 13.64
CA CYS A 16 12.21 -15.88 15.03
C CYS A 16 13.10 -14.65 15.29
N ARG A 17 13.92 -14.22 14.32
CA ARG A 17 14.76 -13.02 14.44
C ARG A 17 13.93 -11.73 14.44
N LEU A 18 12.84 -11.71 13.67
CA LEU A 18 11.87 -10.60 13.67
C LEU A 18 11.18 -10.50 15.04
N LEU A 19 10.62 -11.61 15.53
CA LEU A 19 9.92 -11.65 16.83
C LEU A 19 10.85 -11.25 18.00
N LYS A 20 12.10 -11.74 18.00
CA LYS A 20 13.10 -11.33 19.00
C LYS A 20 13.33 -9.81 19.00
N ARG A 21 13.37 -9.18 17.83
CA ARG A 21 13.52 -7.72 17.72
C ARG A 21 12.26 -6.98 18.14
N GLN A 22 11.08 -7.47 17.77
CA GLN A 22 9.78 -6.93 18.18
C GLN A 22 9.72 -6.83 19.72
N CYS A 23 10.02 -7.95 20.40
CA CYS A 23 10.07 -8.03 21.86
C CYS A 23 11.08 -7.05 22.46
N ARG A 24 12.32 -7.02 21.96
CA ARG A 24 13.39 -6.16 22.50
C ARG A 24 13.17 -4.66 22.32
N LYS A 25 12.45 -4.25 21.28
CA LYS A 25 12.25 -2.83 20.93
C LYS A 25 10.88 -2.30 21.33
N ASN A 26 10.01 -3.14 21.91
CA ASN A 26 8.61 -2.82 22.23
C ASN A 26 7.89 -2.04 21.11
N LYS A 27 8.06 -2.50 19.87
CA LYS A 27 7.47 -1.89 18.67
C LYS A 27 6.43 -2.82 18.07
N GLN A 28 5.41 -2.25 17.42
CA GLN A 28 4.52 -2.99 16.52
C GLN A 28 5.29 -3.37 15.25
N LEU A 29 6.11 -4.43 15.33
CA LEU A 29 6.84 -5.01 14.21
C LEU A 29 6.16 -6.33 13.82
N SER A 30 5.65 -6.40 12.60
CA SER A 30 4.98 -7.59 12.06
C SER A 30 5.67 -8.05 10.77
N ILE A 31 5.29 -9.23 10.27
CA ILE A 31 5.67 -9.66 8.92
C ILE A 31 4.76 -8.92 7.92
N GLU A 32 5.39 -8.25 6.95
CA GLU A 32 4.70 -7.64 5.82
C GLU A 32 4.39 -8.71 4.75
N TYR A 33 5.42 -9.50 4.39
CA TYR A 33 5.31 -10.67 3.50
C TYR A 33 6.52 -11.62 3.68
N PHE A 34 6.38 -12.84 3.15
CA PHE A 34 7.45 -13.83 3.16
C PHE A 34 8.48 -13.58 2.04
N GLY A 35 9.75 -13.86 2.31
CA GLY A 35 10.89 -13.56 1.43
C GLY A 35 11.66 -12.30 1.84
N LYS A 36 12.66 -11.93 1.04
CA LYS A 36 13.42 -10.67 1.22
C LYS A 36 12.56 -9.47 0.88
N CYS A 37 12.80 -8.34 1.53
CA CYS A 37 12.19 -7.08 1.11
C CYS A 37 12.60 -6.73 -0.33
N GLN A 38 11.61 -6.38 -1.15
CA GLN A 38 11.75 -6.03 -2.56
C GLN A 38 11.68 -4.51 -2.78
N LYS A 39 11.95 -4.07 -4.02
CA LYS A 39 11.78 -2.68 -4.49
C LYS A 39 10.67 -2.53 -5.55
N SER A 40 9.90 -3.59 -5.77
CA SER A 40 8.74 -3.63 -6.67
C SER A 40 7.75 -4.67 -6.17
N CYS A 41 6.52 -4.65 -6.71
CA CYS A 41 5.47 -5.60 -6.36
C CYS A 41 5.53 -6.91 -7.18
N ASP A 42 6.40 -7.02 -8.19
CA ASP A 42 6.40 -8.12 -9.17
C ASP A 42 6.61 -9.51 -8.55
N LYS A 43 7.34 -9.56 -7.42
CA LYS A 43 7.67 -10.79 -6.68
C LYS A 43 7.07 -10.82 -5.28
N VAL A 44 6.15 -9.92 -4.97
CA VAL A 44 5.57 -9.79 -3.63
C VAL A 44 4.21 -10.44 -3.62
N HIS A 45 4.11 -11.54 -2.87
CA HIS A 45 2.85 -12.24 -2.66
C HIS A 45 2.26 -11.84 -1.31
N CYS A 46 1.22 -11.01 -1.36
CA CYS A 46 0.49 -10.61 -0.17
C CYS A 46 -0.45 -11.71 0.31
N ALA A 47 -0.45 -11.97 1.62
CA ALA A 47 -1.34 -12.98 2.21
C ALA A 47 -2.81 -12.48 2.24
N GLY A 48 -3.74 -13.37 1.91
CA GLY A 48 -5.18 -13.10 1.91
C GLY A 48 -5.62 -12.16 0.78
N ARG A 49 -6.68 -11.38 1.00
CA ARG A 49 -7.22 -10.39 0.04
C ARG A 49 -6.56 -9.02 0.19
N LYS A 50 -5.23 -8.99 0.25
CA LYS A 50 -4.43 -7.77 0.34
C LYS A 50 -3.80 -7.48 -1.03
N THR A 51 -3.65 -6.20 -1.33
CA THR A 51 -2.99 -5.71 -2.54
C THR A 51 -1.60 -5.19 -2.20
N CYS A 52 -0.64 -5.43 -3.09
CA CYS A 52 0.69 -4.86 -2.96
C CYS A 52 0.66 -3.40 -3.42
N LEU A 53 1.05 -2.48 -2.53
CA LEU A 53 1.12 -1.05 -2.78
C LEU A 53 2.56 -0.56 -2.56
N LEU A 54 3.10 0.18 -3.53
CA LEU A 54 4.39 0.85 -3.38
C LEU A 54 4.25 2.19 -2.66
N ASP A 55 5.12 2.43 -1.67
CA ASP A 55 5.29 3.74 -1.06
C ASP A 55 6.19 4.67 -1.90
N GLN A 56 6.43 5.89 -1.40
CA GLN A 56 7.21 6.92 -2.11
C GLN A 56 8.67 6.54 -2.34
N VAL A 57 9.20 5.55 -1.60
CA VAL A 57 10.58 5.04 -1.76
C VAL A 57 10.58 3.67 -2.45
N LEU A 58 9.50 3.32 -3.14
CA LEU A 58 9.30 2.07 -3.88
C LEU A 58 9.37 0.82 -3.00
N ARG A 59 9.06 0.94 -1.71
CA ARG A 59 8.96 -0.23 -0.83
C ARG A 59 7.54 -0.81 -0.91
N PRO A 60 7.41 -2.12 -1.12
CA PRO A 60 6.12 -2.81 -1.13
C PRO A 60 5.49 -2.93 0.25
N HIS A 61 4.18 -2.68 0.33
CA HIS A 61 3.33 -2.89 1.49
C HIS A 61 2.11 -3.71 1.10
N CYS A 62 1.73 -4.69 1.92
CA CYS A 62 0.56 -5.52 1.72
C CYS A 62 -0.63 -4.94 2.51
N VAL A 63 -1.48 -4.19 1.80
CA VAL A 63 -2.58 -3.43 2.39
C VAL A 63 -3.93 -3.99 1.98
N ARG A 64 -4.95 -3.82 2.81
CA ARG A 64 -6.33 -4.11 2.42
C ARG A 64 -6.93 -2.86 1.80
N CYS A 65 -7.24 -2.91 0.51
CA CYS A 65 -7.90 -1.79 -0.15
C CYS A 65 -9.31 -1.60 0.40
N GLN A 66 -9.70 -0.34 0.53
CA GLN A 66 -11.06 0.01 0.90
C GLN A 66 -12.01 -0.41 -0.23
N GLY A 67 -12.96 -1.30 0.07
CA GLY A 67 -13.88 -1.86 -0.92
C GLY A 67 -15.07 -0.96 -1.27
N TYR A 68 -15.36 0.06 -0.46
CA TYR A 68 -16.49 0.95 -0.65
C TYR A 68 -16.15 2.39 -0.31
N CYS A 69 -16.70 3.32 -1.06
CA CYS A 69 -16.63 4.76 -0.75
C CYS A 69 -18.00 5.25 -0.25
N PRO A 70 -18.05 6.08 0.81
CA PRO A 70 -19.31 6.64 1.31
C PRO A 70 -20.05 7.44 0.24
N ARG A 71 -21.38 7.32 0.20
CA ARG A 71 -22.22 8.05 -0.78
C ARG A 71 -22.10 9.57 -0.65
N GLY A 72 -21.93 10.08 0.56
CA GLY A 72 -21.75 11.52 0.80
C GLY A 72 -20.45 12.11 0.23
N SER A 73 -19.51 11.27 -0.23
CA SER A 73 -18.29 11.72 -0.89
C SER A 73 -18.49 11.99 -2.38
N VAL A 74 -19.61 11.57 -2.97
CA VAL A 74 -19.85 11.66 -4.41
C VAL A 74 -20.23 13.09 -4.79
N GLY A 75 -19.47 13.69 -5.71
CA GLY A 75 -19.66 15.08 -6.16
C GLY A 75 -18.43 15.96 -5.90
N GLU A 76 -17.59 15.59 -4.94
CA GLU A 76 -16.29 16.21 -4.67
C GLU A 76 -15.23 15.72 -5.66
N ASN A 77 -15.48 15.91 -6.96
CA ASN A 77 -14.60 15.40 -8.01
C ASN A 77 -13.16 15.85 -7.83
N VAL A 78 -12.22 14.99 -8.23
CA VAL A 78 -10.79 15.28 -8.24
C VAL A 78 -10.15 14.80 -9.53
N CYS A 79 -9.14 15.52 -10.00
CA CYS A 79 -8.32 15.11 -11.14
C CYS A 79 -7.02 14.47 -10.64
N GLY A 80 -6.75 13.24 -11.09
CA GLY A 80 -5.48 12.57 -10.88
C GLY A 80 -4.41 13.04 -11.87
N ALA A 81 -3.14 12.89 -11.51
CA ALA A 81 -2.01 13.14 -12.40
C ALA A 81 -1.93 12.16 -13.59
N ASP A 82 -2.76 11.12 -13.59
CA ASP A 82 -2.99 10.23 -14.72
C ASP A 82 -4.11 10.72 -15.66
N ASN A 83 -4.54 11.98 -15.51
CA ASN A 83 -5.61 12.61 -16.29
C ASN A 83 -6.99 11.94 -16.16
N VAL A 84 -7.20 11.16 -15.09
CA VAL A 84 -8.48 10.55 -14.77
C VAL A 84 -9.23 11.39 -13.74
N THR A 85 -10.51 11.64 -14.00
CA THR A 85 -11.41 12.26 -13.01
C THR A 85 -11.98 11.19 -12.10
N TYR A 86 -11.80 11.35 -10.79
CA TYR A 86 -12.37 10.49 -9.77
C TYR A 86 -13.52 11.20 -9.06
N SER A 87 -14.58 10.46 -8.75
CA SER A 87 -15.79 10.99 -8.13
C SER A 87 -15.59 11.58 -6.73
N SER A 88 -14.49 11.21 -6.05
CA SER A 88 -14.09 11.77 -4.76
C SER A 88 -12.64 11.45 -4.40
N SER A 89 -12.15 12.04 -3.31
CA SER A 89 -10.87 11.69 -2.67
C SER A 89 -10.78 10.22 -2.22
N CYS A 90 -11.91 9.59 -1.88
CA CYS A 90 -11.96 8.15 -1.58
C CYS A 90 -11.72 7.32 -2.84
N HIS A 91 -12.35 7.69 -3.96
CA HIS A 91 -12.27 6.94 -5.21
C HIS A 91 -10.85 6.96 -5.82
N ILE A 92 -10.13 8.09 -5.76
CA ILE A 92 -8.71 8.13 -6.19
C ILE A 92 -7.81 7.24 -5.32
N ARG A 93 -8.03 7.22 -3.99
CA ARG A 93 -7.27 6.34 -3.07
C ARG A 93 -7.59 4.87 -3.30
N GLN A 94 -8.86 4.54 -3.52
CA GLN A 94 -9.29 3.19 -3.84
C GLN A 94 -8.64 2.70 -5.14
N ALA A 95 -8.71 3.51 -6.20
CA ALA A 95 -8.08 3.19 -7.48
C ALA A 95 -6.56 3.03 -7.36
N ALA A 96 -5.88 3.94 -6.65
CA ALA A 96 -4.45 3.85 -6.39
C ALA A 96 -4.06 2.57 -5.65
N CYS A 97 -4.86 2.18 -4.64
CA CYS A 97 -4.62 0.96 -3.88
C CYS A 97 -4.77 -0.29 -4.77
N ILE A 98 -5.83 -0.36 -5.57
CA ILE A 98 -6.08 -1.49 -6.48
C ILE A 98 -5.00 -1.58 -7.57
N LYS A 99 -4.57 -0.43 -8.10
CA LYS A 99 -3.48 -0.33 -9.09
C LYS A 99 -2.09 -0.64 -8.49
N GLY A 100 -1.96 -0.65 -7.17
CA GLY A 100 -0.71 -0.95 -6.46
C GLY A 100 0.32 0.20 -6.46
N LYS A 101 -0.08 1.40 -6.89
CA LYS A 101 0.76 2.60 -6.86
C LYS A 101 -0.08 3.84 -6.63
N ALA A 102 0.44 4.76 -5.80
CA ALA A 102 -0.19 6.05 -5.57
C ALA A 102 -0.46 6.79 -6.89
N VAL A 103 -1.69 7.27 -7.05
CA VAL A 103 -2.05 8.25 -8.09
C VAL A 103 -1.98 9.63 -7.43
N PRO A 104 -0.99 10.47 -7.78
CA PRO A 104 -0.94 11.83 -7.24
C PRO A 104 -2.19 12.61 -7.61
N LEU A 105 -2.69 13.40 -6.67
CA LEU A 105 -3.75 14.36 -6.93
C LEU A 105 -3.16 15.52 -7.74
N ALA A 106 -3.70 15.78 -8.94
CA ALA A 106 -3.30 16.95 -9.72
C ALA A 106 -4.00 18.21 -9.17
N TYR A 107 -5.33 18.20 -9.08
CA TYR A 107 -6.13 19.28 -8.52
C TYR A 107 -7.55 18.83 -8.18
N ARG A 108 -8.29 19.66 -7.42
CA ARG A 108 -9.71 19.46 -7.13
C ARG A 108 -10.58 19.87 -8.32
N GLY A 109 -11.68 19.15 -8.54
CA GLY A 109 -12.56 19.30 -9.69
C GLY A 109 -12.32 18.23 -10.76
N LYS A 110 -13.07 18.31 -11.86
CA LYS A 110 -12.89 17.42 -13.01
C LYS A 110 -11.63 17.80 -13.79
N CYS A 111 -10.99 16.83 -14.42
CA CYS A 111 -9.87 17.11 -15.32
C CYS A 111 -10.31 18.02 -16.48
N LYS A 112 -9.53 19.05 -16.74
CA LYS A 112 -9.66 19.92 -17.91
C LYS A 112 -8.99 19.20 -19.09
N ARG A 113 -9.68 19.15 -20.23
CA ARG A 113 -9.12 18.66 -21.49
C ARG A 113 -8.28 19.75 -22.14
#